data_AF-A0A453B4B4-F1
#
_entry.id   AF-A0A453B4B4-F1
#
_cell.length_a   1.000
_cell.length_b   1.000
_cell.length_c   1.000
_cell.angle_alpha   90.00
_cell.angle_beta   90.00
_cell.angle_gamma   90.00
#
_symmetry.space_group_name_H-M   'P 1'
#
loop_
_entity.id
_entity.type
_entity.pdbx_description
1 polymer ?
#
loop_
_entity_poly.entity_id
_entity_poly.type
_entity_poly.pdbx_seq_one_letter_code
_entity_poly.pdbx_strand_id
1 'polypeptide(L)'
;MLAEVLCLLDMIVNSFAYTISTKPVDRYTRPEFTGDGPMAINAGRHPILESLHTDFVPNNIFLSEASNMVLVMGPNMSGKSTYLQQICLIVILAQVGCYVPAQFASLRVVDRIFTRIGTGDNVE
;
A
#
# COMPACT_ATOMS: atom_id res chain seq x y z
N MET A 1 14.12 -27.73 2.41
CA MET A 1 13.33 -28.04 1.20
C MET A 1 11.84 -28.23 1.49
N LEU A 2 11.36 -29.31 2.13
CA LEU A 2 9.91 -29.47 2.37
C LEU A 2 9.31 -28.36 3.25
N ALA A 3 9.99 -27.99 4.35
CA ALA A 3 9.55 -26.92 5.23
C ALA A 3 9.46 -25.56 4.51
N GLU A 4 10.43 -25.21 3.65
CA GLU A 4 10.43 -23.95 2.89
C GLU A 4 9.25 -23.89 1.91
N VAL A 5 8.99 -24.99 1.20
CA VAL A 5 7.84 -25.09 0.28
C VAL A 5 6.53 -24.96 1.05
N LEU A 6 6.41 -25.60 2.21
CA LEU A 6 5.22 -25.47 3.07
C LEU A 6 5.04 -24.05 3.57
N CYS A 7 6.11 -23.38 4.03
CA CYS A 7 6.05 -21.99 4.46
C CYS A 7 5.65 -21.04 3.33
N LEU A 8 6.20 -21.25 2.12
CA LEU A 8 5.84 -20.43 0.96
C LEU A 8 4.38 -20.64 0.56
N LEU A 9 3.91 -21.90 0.54
CA LEU A 9 2.52 -22.23 0.26
C LEU A 9 1.59 -21.59 1.29
N ASP A 10 1.92 -21.70 2.58
CA ASP A 10 1.15 -21.12 3.66
C ASP A 10 1.06 -19.58 3.56
N MET A 11 2.19 -18.92 3.26
CA MET A 11 2.21 -17.48 3.02
C MET A 11 1.32 -17.07 1.84
N ILE A 12 1.44 -17.74 0.70
CA ILE A 12 0.69 -17.38 -0.52
C ILE A 12 -0.81 -17.66 -0.34
N VAL A 13 -1.16 -18.84 0.17
CA VAL A 13 -2.55 -19.32 0.20
C VAL A 13 -3.28 -18.82 1.45
N ASN A 14 -2.78 -19.15 2.64
CA ASN A 14 -3.48 -18.90 3.89
C ASN A 14 -3.36 -17.43 4.34
N SER A 15 -2.27 -16.75 3.99
CA SER A 15 -2.14 -15.32 4.32
C SER A 15 -2.63 -14.42 3.19
N PHE A 16 -1.99 -14.44 2.02
CA PHE A 16 -2.29 -13.44 0.98
C PHE A 16 -3.64 -13.70 0.31
N ALA A 17 -3.84 -14.88 -0.29
CA ALA A 17 -5.04 -15.19 -1.04
C ALA A 17 -6.31 -15.13 -0.15
N TYR A 18 -6.26 -15.70 1.05
CA TYR A 18 -7.38 -15.64 2.00
C TYR A 18 -7.74 -14.21 2.43
N THR A 19 -6.74 -13.37 2.74
CA THR A 19 -6.98 -11.97 3.13
C THR A 19 -7.65 -11.19 1.99
N ILE A 20 -7.26 -11.45 0.74
CA ILE A 20 -7.86 -10.81 -0.43
C ILE A 20 -9.27 -11.34 -0.67
N SER A 21 -9.50 -12.66 -0.58
CA SER A 21 -10.78 -13.29 -0.91
C SER A 21 -11.91 -12.95 0.06
N THR A 22 -11.58 -12.57 1.30
CA THR A 22 -12.57 -12.15 2.31
C THR A 22 -13.00 -10.69 2.17
N LYS A 23 -12.39 -9.94 1.26
CA LYS A 23 -12.72 -8.53 1.01
C LYS A 23 -13.65 -8.41 -0.21
N PRO A 24 -14.47 -7.35 -0.29
CA PRO A 24 -15.24 -7.03 -1.47
C PRO A 24 -14.42 -7.07 -2.76
N VAL A 25 -15.08 -7.43 -3.86
CA VAL A 25 -14.52 -7.33 -5.22
C VAL A 25 -14.04 -5.89 -5.46
N ASP A 26 -12.92 -5.74 -6.17
CA ASP A 26 -12.25 -4.46 -6.47
C ASP A 26 -11.61 -3.73 -5.27
N ARG A 27 -11.57 -4.37 -4.10
CA ARG A 27 -10.90 -3.81 -2.91
C ARG A 27 -9.40 -4.11 -2.87
N TYR A 28 -8.95 -5.12 -3.59
CA TYR A 28 -7.53 -5.44 -3.76
C TYR A 28 -7.26 -5.68 -5.25
N THR A 29 -6.11 -5.19 -5.72
CA THR A 29 -5.72 -5.31 -7.12
C THR A 29 -4.30 -5.84 -7.23
N ARG A 30 -4.03 -6.55 -8.33
CA ARG A 30 -2.68 -6.98 -8.66
C ARG A 30 -1.89 -5.74 -9.11
N PRO A 31 -0.79 -5.37 -8.43
CA PRO A 31 0.00 -4.23 -8.86
C PRO A 31 0.74 -4.54 -10.18
N GLU A 32 0.90 -3.52 -11.00
CA GLU A 32 1.75 -3.54 -12.19
C GLU A 32 3.10 -2.90 -11.85
N PHE A 33 4.19 -3.52 -12.29
CA PHE A 33 5.53 -2.95 -12.15
C PHE A 33 5.97 -2.34 -13.46
N THR A 34 6.34 -1.05 -13.42
CA THR A 34 6.94 -0.33 -14.54
C THR A 34 8.42 -0.07 -14.24
N GLY A 35 9.26 -0.07 -15.27
CA GLY A 35 10.67 0.30 -15.13
C GLY A 35 10.83 1.80 -14.87
N ASP A 36 10.73 2.59 -15.94
CA ASP A 36 10.82 4.05 -15.89
C ASP A 36 9.46 4.76 -15.94
N GLY A 37 8.37 3.99 -15.85
CA GLY A 37 7.01 4.50 -15.89
C GLY A 37 6.61 5.29 -14.63
N PRO A 38 5.46 5.99 -14.68
CA PRO A 38 4.94 6.69 -13.52
C PRO A 38 4.48 5.70 -12.43
N MET A 39 4.68 6.10 -11.17
CA MET A 39 4.00 5.48 -10.04
C MET A 39 2.61 6.10 -9.93
N ALA A 40 1.58 5.27 -9.97
CA ALA A 40 0.20 5.71 -9.87
C ALA A 40 -0.60 4.73 -9.00
N ILE A 41 -1.29 5.25 -7.99
CA ILE A 41 -2.21 4.47 -7.16
C ILE A 41 -3.56 5.19 -7.22
N ASN A 42 -4.59 4.46 -7.65
CA ASN A 42 -5.97 4.95 -7.65
C ASN A 42 -6.78 4.25 -6.55
N ALA A 43 -7.51 5.05 -5.79
CA ALA A 43 -8.30 4.67 -4.65
C ALA A 43 -7.54 3.76 -3.66
N GLY A 44 -6.28 4.12 -3.36
CA GLY A 44 -5.44 3.39 -2.42
C GLY A 44 -5.95 3.54 -0.99
N ARG A 45 -5.79 2.49 -0.18
CA ARG A 45 -6.24 2.44 1.20
C ARG A 45 -5.14 1.95 2.13
N HIS A 46 -5.17 2.38 3.39
CA HIS A 46 -4.18 1.96 4.37
C HIS A 46 -4.46 0.51 4.80
N PRO A 47 -3.55 -0.46 4.56
CA PRO A 47 -3.86 -1.89 4.73
C PRO A 47 -4.38 -2.29 6.12
N ILE A 48 -3.86 -1.62 7.17
CA ILE A 48 -4.27 -1.84 8.56
C ILE A 48 -5.58 -1.11 8.88
N LEU A 49 -5.60 0.23 8.73
CA LEU A 49 -6.73 1.06 9.14
C LEU A 49 -8.04 0.78 8.38
N GLU A 50 -7.97 0.36 7.11
CA GLU A 50 -9.15 -0.05 6.34
C GLU A 50 -9.90 -1.24 6.97
N SER A 51 -9.20 -2.09 7.71
CA SER A 51 -9.81 -3.23 8.41
C SER A 51 -10.36 -2.85 9.79
N LEU A 52 -9.93 -1.71 10.35
CA LEU A 52 -10.35 -1.22 11.66
C LEU A 52 -11.50 -0.21 11.57
N HIS A 53 -11.57 0.56 10.48
CA HIS A 53 -12.58 1.58 10.26
C HIS A 53 -13.40 1.27 9.01
N THR A 54 -14.72 1.30 9.13
CA THR A 54 -15.64 1.10 8.00
C THR A 54 -15.59 2.25 7.00
N ASP A 55 -15.24 3.46 7.46
CA ASP A 55 -15.40 4.71 6.69
C ASP A 55 -14.07 5.26 6.18
N PHE A 56 -13.08 4.39 5.96
CA PHE A 56 -11.77 4.80 5.45
C PHE A 56 -11.89 5.38 4.04
N VAL A 57 -11.53 6.65 3.88
CA VAL A 57 -11.56 7.35 2.58
C VAL A 57 -10.30 7.00 1.76
N PRO A 58 -10.45 6.40 0.58
CA PRO A 58 -9.31 6.05 -0.26
C PRO A 58 -8.66 7.30 -0.88
N ASN A 59 -7.35 7.24 -1.11
CA ASN A 59 -6.56 8.35 -1.64
C ASN A 59 -5.76 7.96 -2.89
N ASN A 60 -5.59 8.93 -3.78
CA ASN A 60 -4.81 8.77 -5.01
C ASN A 60 -3.39 9.29 -4.83
N ILE A 61 -2.45 8.74 -5.59
CA ILE A 61 -1.14 9.33 -5.80
C ILE A 61 -0.70 9.14 -7.25
N PHE A 62 -0.02 10.15 -7.79
CA PHE A 62 0.63 10.09 -9.08
C PHE A 62 2.01 10.73 -8.95
N LEU A 63 3.05 9.98 -9.30
CA LEU A 63 4.42 10.43 -9.39
C LEU A 63 4.95 10.06 -10.77
N SER A 64 5.57 11.03 -11.43
CA SER A 64 6.23 10.85 -12.72
C SER A 64 7.61 11.48 -12.66
N GLU A 65 8.43 11.30 -13.69
CA GLU A 65 9.72 12.00 -13.77
C GLU A 65 9.56 13.52 -13.75
N ALA A 66 8.48 14.04 -14.34
CA ALA A 66 8.16 15.47 -14.31
C ALA A 66 7.57 15.93 -12.97
N SER A 67 7.10 15.01 -12.12
CA SER A 67 6.39 15.30 -10.87
C SER A 67 6.73 14.26 -9.80
N ASN A 68 7.99 14.23 -9.36
CA ASN A 68 8.52 13.22 -8.43
C ASN A 68 8.49 13.66 -6.96
N MET A 69 7.93 14.83 -6.67
CA MET A 69 7.80 15.39 -5.32
C MET A 69 6.37 15.86 -5.07
N VAL A 70 5.81 15.47 -3.93
CA VAL A 70 4.45 15.86 -3.51
C VAL A 70 4.56 16.63 -2.19
N LEU A 71 4.02 17.85 -2.17
CA LEU A 71 3.87 18.64 -0.95
C LEU A 71 2.47 18.41 -0.38
N VAL A 72 2.39 17.71 0.76
CA VAL A 72 1.12 17.44 1.44
C VAL A 72 0.91 18.45 2.56
N MET A 73 -0.08 19.33 2.41
CA MET A 73 -0.42 20.37 3.38
C MET A 73 -1.80 20.12 3.99
N GLY A 74 -2.02 20.61 5.21
CA GLY A 74 -3.31 20.49 5.89
C GLY A 74 -3.19 20.53 7.42
N PRO A 75 -4.32 20.73 8.14
CA PRO A 75 -4.34 20.85 9.60
C PRO A 75 -3.91 19.55 10.28
N ASN A 76 -3.50 19.62 11.55
CA ASN A 76 -3.17 18.41 12.32
C ASN A 76 -4.35 17.42 12.34
N MET A 77 -4.04 16.13 12.42
CA MET A 77 -5.02 15.03 12.41
C MET A 77 -5.85 14.88 11.12
N SER A 78 -5.54 15.62 10.04
CA SER A 78 -6.20 15.47 8.74
C SER A 78 -5.77 14.23 7.93
N GLY A 79 -5.14 13.24 8.56
CA GLY A 79 -4.69 12.01 7.90
C GLY A 79 -3.43 12.11 7.03
N LYS A 80 -2.66 13.21 7.09
CA LYS A 80 -1.43 13.38 6.28
C LYS A 80 -0.39 12.27 6.54
N SER A 81 -0.10 11.98 7.81
CA SER A 81 0.84 10.93 8.20
C SER A 81 0.33 9.56 7.74
N THR A 82 -0.97 9.29 7.92
CA THR A 82 -1.64 8.09 7.44
C THR A 82 -1.55 7.92 5.93
N TYR A 83 -1.73 8.99 5.16
CA TYR A 83 -1.60 8.99 3.70
C TYR A 83 -0.18 8.61 3.25
N LEU A 84 0.84 9.20 3.87
CA LEU A 84 2.24 8.89 3.56
C LEU A 84 2.60 7.44 3.92
N GLN A 85 2.17 6.97 5.10
CA GLN A 85 2.36 5.58 5.53
C GLN A 85 1.63 4.59 4.62
N GLN A 86 0.41 4.91 4.20
CA GLN A 86 -0.37 4.10 3.26
C GLN A 86 0.42 3.85 1.98
N ILE A 87 1.00 4.89 1.37
CA ILE A 87 1.78 4.75 0.13
C ILE A 87 2.97 3.81 0.35
N CYS A 88 3.71 4.00 1.45
CA CYS A 88 4.85 3.16 1.78
C CYS A 88 4.46 1.69 1.97
N LEU A 89 3.36 1.43 2.68
CA LEU A 89 2.88 0.07 2.92
C LEU A 89 2.39 -0.60 1.64
N ILE A 90 1.73 0.13 0.74
CA ILE A 90 1.33 -0.39 -0.58
C ILE A 90 2.55 -0.82 -1.39
N VAL A 91 3.62 -0.02 -1.41
CA VAL A 91 4.88 -0.37 -2.09
C VAL A 91 5.50 -1.64 -1.50
N ILE A 92 5.53 -1.76 -0.17
CA ILE A 92 6.06 -2.95 0.52
C ILE A 92 5.24 -4.19 0.15
N LEU A 93 3.91 -4.13 0.26
CA LEU A 93 3.04 -5.26 -0.08
C LEU A 93 3.22 -5.73 -1.52
N ALA A 94 3.31 -4.77 -2.45
CA ALA A 94 3.53 -5.09 -3.86
C ALA A 94 4.87 -5.81 -4.08
N GLN A 95 5.97 -5.31 -3.50
CA GLN A 95 7.31 -5.91 -3.68
C GLN A 95 7.51 -7.22 -2.92
N VAL A 96 6.70 -7.50 -1.89
CA VAL A 96 6.61 -8.82 -1.25
C VAL A 96 5.86 -9.83 -2.15
N GLY A 97 5.12 -9.36 -3.16
CA GLY A 97 4.36 -10.19 -4.09
C GLY A 97 2.89 -10.38 -3.70
N CYS A 98 2.35 -9.54 -2.81
CA CYS A 98 0.94 -9.53 -2.46
C CYS A 98 0.14 -8.55 -3.35
N TYR A 99 -1.17 -8.76 -3.47
CA TYR A 99 -2.05 -7.74 -4.05
C TYR A 99 -2.17 -6.58 -3.07
N VAL A 100 -2.49 -5.39 -3.59
CA VAL A 100 -2.50 -4.17 -2.80
C VAL A 100 -3.91 -3.62 -2.64
N PRO A 101 -4.23 -2.96 -1.51
CA PRO A 101 -5.55 -2.37 -1.27
C PRO A 101 -5.75 -1.08 -2.08
N ALA A 102 -6.00 -1.22 -3.37
CA ALA A 102 -6.26 -0.14 -4.32
C ALA A 102 -7.19 -0.65 -5.43
N GLN A 103 -7.83 0.27 -6.16
CA GLN A 103 -8.53 -0.10 -7.40
C GLN A 103 -7.54 -0.32 -8.55
N PHE A 104 -6.49 0.49 -8.59
CA PHE A 104 -5.39 0.37 -9.55
C PHE A 104 -4.07 0.77 -8.90
N ALA A 105 -3.00 0.06 -9.23
CA ALA A 105 -1.65 0.37 -8.78
C ALA A 105 -0.62 0.04 -9.87
N SER A 106 0.05 1.07 -10.38
CA SER A 106 1.29 0.98 -11.14
C SER A 106 2.42 1.49 -10.26
N LEU A 107 3.43 0.67 -10.03
CA LEU A 107 4.54 0.97 -9.12
C LEU A 107 5.87 0.82 -9.85
N ARG A 108 6.86 1.54 -9.37
CA ARG A 108 8.26 1.31 -9.72
C ARG A 108 8.87 0.41 -8.65
N VAL A 109 9.81 -0.44 -9.03
CA VAL A 109 10.62 -1.16 -8.04
C VAL A 109 11.50 -0.13 -7.32
N VAL A 110 11.38 -0.05 -6.00
CA VAL A 110 12.23 0.80 -5.17
C VAL A 110 13.22 -0.05 -4.37
N ASP A 111 14.44 0.46 -4.26
CA ASP A 111 15.49 -0.20 -3.48
C ASP A 111 15.34 0.05 -1.98
N ARG A 112 14.88 1.27 -1.62
CA ARG A 112 14.84 1.75 -0.24
C ARG A 112 13.68 2.69 -0.02
N ILE A 113 13.04 2.58 1.14
CA ILE A 113 12.04 3.52 1.63
C ILE A 113 12.66 4.28 2.80
N PHE A 114 12.72 5.60 2.69
CA PHE A 114 13.20 6.47 3.75
C PHE A 114 12.03 7.19 4.38
N THR A 115 11.93 7.13 5.71
CA THR A 115 10.88 7.82 6.46
C THR A 115 11.50 8.64 7.57
N ARG A 116 11.04 9.88 7.71
CA ARG A 116 11.27 10.69 8.91
C ARG A 116 9.93 11.20 9.39
N ILE A 117 9.31 10.41 10.27
CA ILE A 117 8.01 10.72 10.88
C ILE A 117 8.29 11.03 12.35
N GLY A 118 7.85 12.20 12.84
CA GLY A 118 8.01 12.56 14.24
C GLY A 118 7.07 11.73 15.13
N THR A 119 7.56 11.34 16.31
CA THR A 119 6.76 10.69 17.36
C THR A 119 5.75 11.67 17.95
N GLY A 120 4.46 11.34 17.90
CA GLY A 120 3.41 12.13 18.57
C GLY A 120 1.98 11.70 18.27
N ASP A 121 1.70 11.16 17.09
CA ASP A 121 0.35 10.77 16.71
C ASP A 121 0.11 9.29 17.06
N ASN A 122 -0.09 9.01 18.35
CA ASN A 122 -0.59 7.72 18.81
C ASN A 122 -2.01 7.53 18.29
N VAL A 123 -2.25 6.38 17.66
CA VAL A 123 -3.58 5.87 17.34
C VAL A 123 -4.14 5.30 18.64
N GLU A 124 -4.88 6.12 19.38
CA GLU A 124 -5.88 5.64 20.36
C GLU A 124 -7.23 5.44 19.67
#